data_AF-A0A9W8P5W0-F1
#
_entry.id   AF-A0A9W8P5W0-F1
#
_cell.length_a   1.000
_cell.length_b   1.000
_cell.length_c   1.000
_cell.angle_alpha   90.00
_cell.angle_beta   90.00
_cell.angle_gamma   90.00
#
_symmetry.space_group_name_H-M   'P 1'
#
loop_
_entity.id
_entity.type
_entity.pdbx_description
1 polymer ?
#
loop_
_entity_poly.entity_id
_entity_poly.type
_entity_poly.pdbx_seq_one_letter_code
_entity_poly.pdbx_strand_id
1 'polypeptide(L)'
;MSPQTLNWQNAVLQLSIIGIIWLFSSLPGIVHFVYELLSVSSDRPWSVTQSCLKLHPYTTICCSSVIFLGPISFVLPLLILQDTCMHVWFIMIHLFHGYISVWNCARYYHSSNSLDFVPGLGGAFAWLERIATVYNTWTMEHKSLLVIRVFAAVIGLYVATIQFYFGW
;
A
#
# COMPACT_ATOMS: atom_id res chain seq x y z
N MET A 1 9.91 -8.88 35.71
CA MET A 1 10.04 -8.52 34.28
C MET A 1 9.01 -7.45 34.00
N SER A 2 9.44 -6.20 33.83
CA SER A 2 8.54 -5.10 33.49
C SER A 2 8.08 -5.27 32.03
N PRO A 3 6.79 -5.05 31.73
CA PRO A 3 6.31 -5.09 30.36
C PRO A 3 6.97 -3.94 29.59
N GLN A 4 7.71 -4.27 28.53
CA GLN A 4 8.20 -3.28 27.59
C GLN A 4 6.98 -2.65 26.90
N THR A 5 6.52 -1.52 27.44
CA THR A 5 5.58 -0.65 26.75
C THR A 5 6.27 -0.19 25.48
N LEU A 6 5.87 -0.78 24.35
CA LEU A 6 6.34 -0.38 23.03
C LEU A 6 6.00 1.11 22.88
N ASN A 7 7.03 1.94 22.98
CA ASN A 7 6.89 3.38 23.11
C ASN A 7 6.42 3.92 21.75
N TRP A 8 5.10 4.02 21.55
CA TRP A 8 4.46 4.40 20.28
C TRP A 8 5.05 5.67 19.67
N GLN A 9 5.49 6.60 20.53
CA GLN A 9 6.21 7.81 20.14
C GLN A 9 7.53 7.52 19.41
N ASN A 10 8.30 6.52 19.86
CA ASN A 10 9.54 6.09 19.20
C ASN A 10 9.26 5.39 17.87
N ALA A 11 8.19 4.59 17.78
CA ALA A 11 7.80 3.93 16.53
C ALA A 11 7.35 4.95 15.46
N VAL A 12 6.54 5.94 15.86
CA VAL A 12 6.13 7.05 14.98
C VAL A 12 7.33 7.88 14.54
N LEU A 13 8.27 8.17 15.45
CA LEU A 13 9.50 8.89 15.13
C LEU A 13 10.38 8.10 14.14
N GLN A 14 10.54 6.80 14.35
CA GLN A 14 11.30 5.94 13.43
C GLN A 14 10.65 5.85 12.04
N LEU A 15 9.33 5.69 11.97
CA LEU A 15 8.61 5.68 10.70
C LEU A 15 8.70 7.02 9.96
N SER A 16 8.64 8.15 10.68
CA SER A 16 8.80 9.47 10.07
C SER A 16 10.23 9.72 9.60
N ILE A 17 11.25 9.31 10.36
CA ILE A 17 12.65 9.38 9.92
C ILE A 17 12.89 8.49 8.68
N ILE A 18 12.39 7.25 8.68
CA ILE A 18 12.50 6.35 7.53
C ILE A 18 11.76 6.94 6.32
N GLY A 19 10.58 7.52 6.52
CA GLY A 19 9.82 8.21 5.47
C GLY A 19 10.57 9.41 4.88
N ILE A 20 11.25 10.20 5.74
CA ILE A 20 12.07 11.33 5.32
C ILE A 20 13.32 10.84 4.56
N ILE A 21 14.03 9.84 5.07
CA ILE A 21 15.20 9.26 4.39
C ILE A 21 14.79 8.66 3.04
N TRP A 22 13.66 7.98 2.97
CA TRP A 22 13.09 7.47 1.72
C TRP A 22 12.75 8.61 0.75
N LEU A 23 12.13 9.69 1.23
CA LEU A 23 11.83 10.86 0.42
C LEU A 23 13.12 11.48 -0.17
N PHE A 24 14.14 11.70 0.67
CA PHE A 24 15.41 12.29 0.25
C PHE A 24 16.23 11.38 -0.66
N SER A 25 16.22 10.06 -0.43
CA SER A 25 16.87 9.08 -1.31
C SER A 25 16.14 8.89 -2.64
N SER A 26 14.85 9.26 -2.69
CA SER A 26 14.06 9.27 -3.92
C SER A 26 14.23 10.55 -4.75
N LEU A 27 14.76 11.64 -4.16
CA LEU A 27 14.95 12.92 -4.85
C LEU A 27 15.81 12.83 -6.12
N PRO A 28 16.95 12.09 -6.17
CA PRO A 28 17.72 11.94 -7.40
C PRO A 28 16.91 11.26 -8.51
N GLY A 29 16.08 10.26 -8.16
CA GLY A 29 15.18 9.59 -9.09
C GLY A 29 14.06 10.50 -9.59
N ILE A 30 13.51 11.34 -8.70
CA ILE A 30 12.51 12.36 -9.04
C ILE A 30 13.13 13.43 -9.94
N VAL A 31 14.35 13.89 -9.65
CA VAL A 31 15.06 14.89 -10.45
C VAL A 31 15.41 14.33 -11.83
N HIS A 32 15.88 13.07 -11.91
CA HIS A 32 16.11 12.40 -13.19
C HIS A 32 14.81 12.24 -13.99
N PHE A 33 13.73 11.82 -13.34
CA PHE A 33 12.40 11.72 -13.94
C PHE A 33 11.90 13.06 -14.47
N VAL A 34 12.04 14.14 -13.70
CA VAL A 34 11.68 15.50 -14.12
C VAL A 34 12.55 15.97 -15.28
N TYR A 35 13.85 15.68 -15.25
CA TYR A 35 14.77 16.04 -16.33
C TYR A 35 14.47 15.27 -17.63
N GLU A 36 14.18 13.97 -17.54
CA GLU A 36 13.70 13.18 -18.68
C GLU A 36 12.36 13.72 -19.20
N LEU A 37 11.41 14.02 -18.32
CA LEU A 37 10.12 14.61 -18.71
C LEU A 37 10.28 15.96 -19.43
N LEU A 38 11.24 16.79 -19.01
CA LEU A 38 11.54 18.10 -19.59
C LEU A 38 12.36 18.03 -20.88
N SER A 39 13.09 16.94 -21.12
CA SER A 39 13.96 16.76 -22.29
C SER A 39 13.30 16.05 -23.47
N VAL A 40 12.10 15.46 -23.28
CA VAL A 40 11.31 14.95 -24.41
C VAL A 40 10.85 16.12 -25.28
N SER A 41 11.19 16.09 -26.58
CA SER A 41 10.90 17.19 -27.50
C SER A 41 9.39 17.50 -27.57
N SER A 42 9.09 18.79 -27.47
CA SER A 42 7.76 19.40 -27.38
C SER A 42 6.95 19.33 -28.69
N ASP A 43 7.21 18.38 -29.59
CA ASP A 43 6.50 18.36 -30.87
C ASP A 43 5.05 17.89 -30.70
N ARG A 44 4.74 17.09 -29.67
CA ARG A 44 3.36 16.76 -29.24
C ARG A 44 3.30 16.41 -27.73
N PRO A 45 2.53 17.11 -26.89
CA PRO A 45 2.46 16.81 -25.44
C PRO A 45 1.95 15.39 -25.16
N TRP A 46 1.14 14.83 -26.07
CA TRP A 46 0.63 13.46 -26.00
C TRP A 46 1.73 12.39 -26.12
N SER A 47 2.85 12.68 -26.79
CA SER A 47 3.95 11.72 -26.92
C SER A 47 4.71 11.55 -25.61
N VAL A 48 4.89 12.63 -24.84
CA VAL A 48 5.60 12.61 -23.55
C VAL A 48 4.80 11.85 -22.51
N THR A 49 3.51 12.16 -22.38
CA THR A 49 2.61 11.46 -21.45
C THR A 49 2.53 9.98 -21.80
N GLN A 50 2.34 9.64 -23.08
CA GLN A 50 2.29 8.24 -23.51
C GLN A 50 3.62 7.50 -23.27
N SER A 51 4.76 8.16 -23.47
CA SER A 51 6.08 7.56 -23.23
C SER A 51 6.32 7.29 -21.74
N CYS A 52 5.90 8.23 -20.88
CA CYS A 52 5.99 8.08 -19.43
C CYS A 52 5.09 6.94 -18.91
N LEU A 53 3.86 6.83 -19.44
CA LEU A 53 2.93 5.74 -19.12
C LEU A 53 3.47 4.37 -19.54
N LYS A 54 4.21 4.31 -20.66
CA LYS A 54 4.87 3.08 -21.15
C LYS A 54 6.12 2.72 -20.35
N LEU A 55 6.90 3.71 -19.91
CA LEU A 55 8.13 3.46 -19.17
C LEU A 55 7.85 2.93 -17.76
N HIS A 56 6.76 3.41 -17.14
CA HIS A 56 6.40 3.06 -15.76
C HIS A 56 4.91 2.68 -15.61
N PRO A 57 4.45 1.59 -16.26
CA PRO A 57 3.05 1.20 -16.24
C PRO A 57 2.61 0.80 -14.83
N TYR A 58 3.44 0.05 -14.10
CA TYR A 58 3.14 -0.39 -12.73
C TYR A 58 3.09 0.77 -11.73
N THR A 59 4.01 1.71 -11.81
CA THR A 59 3.99 2.92 -10.96
C THR A 59 2.72 3.72 -11.20
N THR A 60 2.31 3.87 -12.47
CA THR A 60 1.07 4.55 -12.81
C THR A 60 -0.15 3.80 -12.29
N ILE A 61 -0.21 2.47 -12.45
CA ILE A 61 -1.30 1.64 -11.93
C ILE A 61 -1.38 1.75 -10.40
N CYS A 62 -0.25 1.71 -9.70
CA CYS A 62 -0.20 1.86 -8.25
C CYS A 62 -0.68 3.25 -7.80
N CYS A 63 -0.12 4.33 -8.37
CA CYS A 63 -0.51 5.70 -8.01
C CYS A 63 -1.98 5.98 -8.32
N SER A 64 -2.46 5.56 -9.49
CA SER A 64 -3.86 5.69 -9.88
C SER A 64 -4.79 4.89 -8.97
N SER A 65 -4.37 3.69 -8.55
CA SER A 65 -5.12 2.86 -7.58
C SER A 65 -5.18 3.51 -6.20
N VAL A 66 -4.10 4.13 -5.71
CA VAL A 66 -4.13 4.88 -4.43
C VAL A 66 -5.05 6.07 -4.51
N ILE A 67 -4.97 6.85 -5.60
CA ILE A 67 -5.82 8.02 -5.76
C ILE A 67 -7.29 7.58 -5.92
N PHE A 68 -7.56 6.47 -6.61
CA PHE A 68 -8.94 6.05 -6.81
C PHE A 68 -9.51 5.32 -5.59
N LEU A 69 -8.85 4.28 -5.10
CA LEU A 69 -9.33 3.42 -4.01
C LEU A 69 -8.94 3.92 -2.62
N GLY A 70 -8.01 4.88 -2.53
CA GLY A 70 -7.44 5.36 -1.28
C GLY A 70 -6.26 4.50 -0.79
N PRO A 71 -5.75 4.82 0.42
CA PRO A 71 -4.62 4.13 1.04
C PRO A 71 -4.87 2.63 1.30
N ILE A 72 -6.13 2.20 1.28
CA ILE A 72 -6.54 0.80 1.49
C ILE A 72 -5.98 -0.13 0.43
N SER A 73 -5.80 0.38 -0.80
CA SER A 73 -5.21 -0.38 -1.91
C SER A 73 -3.85 -0.97 -1.57
N PHE A 74 -3.07 -0.36 -0.69
CA PHE A 74 -1.79 -0.90 -0.23
C PHE A 74 -1.88 -1.66 1.09
N VAL A 75 -2.69 -1.18 2.03
CA VAL A 75 -2.73 -1.79 3.37
C VAL A 75 -3.38 -3.16 3.35
N LEU A 76 -4.43 -3.35 2.54
CA LEU A 76 -5.15 -4.63 2.49
C LEU A 76 -4.27 -5.78 1.96
N PRO A 77 -3.55 -5.66 0.83
CA PRO A 77 -2.60 -6.69 0.40
C PRO A 77 -1.51 -6.98 1.43
N LEU A 78 -1.00 -5.95 2.13
CA LEU A 78 0.03 -6.13 3.15
C LEU A 78 -0.48 -6.91 4.37
N LEU A 79 -1.72 -6.65 4.81
CA LEU A 79 -2.33 -7.42 5.89
C LEU A 79 -2.54 -8.89 5.50
N ILE A 80 -3.01 -9.14 4.27
CA ILE A 80 -3.17 -10.50 3.74
C ILE A 80 -1.80 -11.21 3.65
N LEU A 81 -0.77 -10.50 3.17
CA LEU A 81 0.59 -11.03 3.08
C LEU A 81 1.15 -11.36 4.47
N GLN A 82 0.98 -10.46 5.44
CA GLN A 82 1.39 -10.69 6.83
C GLN A 82 0.71 -11.95 7.39
N ASP A 83 -0.61 -12.05 7.23
CA ASP A 83 -1.38 -13.20 7.73
C ASP A 83 -0.91 -14.52 7.07
N THR A 84 -0.69 -14.48 5.75
CA THR A 84 -0.16 -15.62 4.98
C THR A 84 1.23 -16.03 5.48
N CYS A 85 2.13 -15.06 5.67
CA CYS A 85 3.48 -15.32 6.17
C CYS A 85 3.48 -15.96 7.56
N MET A 86 2.59 -15.52 8.46
CA MET A 86 2.46 -16.10 9.80
C MET A 86 1.90 -17.51 9.77
N HIS A 87 0.94 -17.79 8.89
CA HIS A 87 0.46 -19.16 8.67
C HIS A 87 1.57 -20.09 8.18
N VAL A 88 2.34 -19.65 7.17
CA VAL A 88 3.50 -20.42 6.67
C VAL A 88 4.52 -20.65 7.78
N TRP A 89 4.82 -19.62 8.59
CA TRP A 89 5.75 -19.74 9.71
C TRP A 89 5.27 -20.75 10.76
N PHE A 90 3.98 -20.77 11.10
CA PHE A 90 3.43 -21.76 12.02
C PHE A 90 3.49 -23.17 11.49
N ILE A 91 3.24 -23.37 10.19
CA ILE A 91 3.40 -24.66 9.53
C ILE A 91 4.86 -25.12 9.61
N MET A 92 5.82 -24.22 9.35
CA MET A 92 7.25 -24.54 9.47
C MET A 92 7.63 -24.92 10.91
N ILE A 93 7.20 -24.15 11.92
CA ILE A 93 7.43 -24.52 13.33
C ILE A 93 6.88 -25.91 13.63
N HIS A 94 5.68 -26.22 13.14
CA HIS A 94 5.08 -27.53 13.36
C HIS A 94 5.93 -28.66 12.76
N LEU A 95 6.35 -28.50 11.50
CA LEU A 95 7.16 -29.48 10.78
C LEU A 95 8.53 -29.71 11.45
N PHE A 96 9.18 -28.64 11.93
CA PHE A 96 10.54 -28.72 12.48
C PHE A 96 10.61 -29.02 13.97
N HIS A 97 9.58 -28.71 14.76
CA HIS A 97 9.63 -28.90 16.22
C HIS A 97 8.70 -30.00 16.72
N GLY A 98 7.67 -30.42 15.97
CA GLY A 98 6.81 -31.57 16.24
C GLY A 98 5.98 -31.55 17.54
N TYR A 99 6.38 -30.76 18.54
CA TYR A 99 5.91 -30.77 19.92
C TYR A 99 5.26 -29.47 20.37
N ILE A 100 5.48 -28.37 19.64
CA ILE A 100 4.80 -27.12 19.93
C ILE A 100 3.42 -27.20 19.29
N SER A 101 2.39 -27.24 20.13
CA SER A 101 1.00 -27.15 19.69
C SER A 101 0.83 -25.86 18.90
N VAL A 102 0.61 -25.99 17.59
CA VAL A 102 0.32 -24.87 16.67
C VAL A 102 -0.81 -24.02 17.22
N TRP A 103 -1.79 -24.65 17.86
CA TRP A 103 -2.91 -23.98 18.52
C TRP A 103 -2.47 -23.05 19.65
N ASN A 104 -1.43 -23.37 20.41
CA ASN A 104 -0.92 -22.51 21.48
C ASN A 104 -0.14 -21.31 20.91
N CYS A 105 0.64 -21.51 19.84
CA CYS A 105 1.34 -20.42 19.16
C CYS A 105 0.40 -19.49 18.39
N ALA A 106 -0.60 -20.06 17.69
CA ALA A 106 -1.66 -19.30 17.04
C ALA A 106 -2.47 -18.54 18.08
N ARG A 107 -2.88 -19.18 19.19
CA ARG A 107 -3.59 -18.50 20.28
C ARG A 107 -2.72 -17.42 20.91
N TYR A 108 -1.42 -17.63 21.12
CA TYR A 108 -0.52 -16.60 21.62
C TYR A 108 -0.44 -15.43 20.63
N TYR A 109 -0.18 -15.69 19.35
CA TYR A 109 -0.13 -14.67 18.30
C TYR A 109 -1.44 -13.89 18.17
N HIS A 110 -2.60 -14.55 18.19
CA HIS A 110 -3.89 -13.88 18.17
C HIS A 110 -4.23 -13.17 19.48
N SER A 111 -3.69 -13.63 20.63
CA SER A 111 -3.87 -12.96 21.93
C SER A 111 -2.91 -11.79 22.17
N SER A 112 -1.73 -11.80 21.53
CA SER A 112 -0.65 -10.84 21.73
C SER A 112 -0.54 -9.82 20.60
N ASN A 113 -0.93 -10.20 19.37
CA ASN A 113 -1.14 -9.26 18.29
C ASN A 113 -2.64 -8.95 18.21
N SER A 114 -2.92 -7.65 18.25
CA SER A 114 -4.21 -6.96 18.20
C SER A 114 -5.03 -7.16 16.90
N LEU A 115 -4.99 -8.37 16.35
CA LEU A 115 -5.70 -8.84 15.17
C LEU A 115 -6.51 -10.07 15.58
N ASP A 116 -7.50 -9.86 16.46
CA ASP A 116 -8.47 -10.88 16.84
C ASP A 116 -9.21 -11.37 15.59
N PHE A 117 -8.91 -12.59 15.18
CA PHE A 117 -9.61 -13.28 14.10
C PHE A 117 -10.57 -14.33 14.71
N VAL A 118 -11.87 -14.03 14.55
CA VAL A 118 -13.11 -14.80 14.84
C VAL A 118 -13.70 -14.60 16.27
N PRO A 119 -15.01 -14.31 16.48
CA PRO A 119 -16.08 -13.74 15.65
C PRO A 119 -16.35 -12.27 16.04
N GLY A 120 -16.02 -11.35 15.14
CA GLY A 120 -16.05 -9.90 15.38
C GLY A 120 -14.83 -9.25 14.73
N LEU A 121 -14.87 -9.03 13.42
CA LEU A 121 -13.83 -8.43 12.56
C LEU A 121 -13.36 -7.00 12.98
N GLY A 122 -13.53 -6.57 14.24
CA GLY A 122 -13.66 -5.17 14.61
C GLY A 122 -12.38 -4.35 14.80
N GLY A 123 -11.17 -4.93 14.74
CA GLY A 123 -9.94 -4.20 15.03
C GLY A 123 -9.33 -3.52 13.80
N ALA A 124 -8.45 -4.26 13.10
CA ALA A 124 -7.78 -3.74 11.91
C ALA A 124 -8.70 -3.53 10.72
N PHE A 125 -9.71 -4.39 10.53
CA PHE A 125 -10.71 -4.17 9.48
C PHE A 125 -11.62 -2.99 9.79
N ALA A 126 -12.05 -2.77 11.04
CA ALA A 126 -12.81 -1.55 11.36
C ALA A 126 -11.93 -0.29 11.30
N TRP A 127 -10.64 -0.41 11.64
CA TRP A 127 -9.68 0.68 11.43
C TRP A 127 -9.50 0.99 9.94
N LEU A 128 -9.38 -0.03 9.08
CA LEU A 128 -9.37 0.11 7.63
C LEU A 128 -10.65 0.72 7.10
N GLU A 129 -11.80 0.23 7.56
CA GLU A 129 -13.13 0.74 7.18
C GLU A 129 -13.29 2.21 7.61
N ARG A 130 -12.79 2.56 8.80
CA ARG A 130 -12.76 3.95 9.26
C ARG A 130 -11.90 4.82 8.35
N ILE A 131 -10.70 4.37 7.98
CA ILE A 131 -9.84 5.09 7.03
C ILE A 131 -10.51 5.21 5.66
N ALA A 132 -11.18 4.15 5.19
CA ALA A 132 -11.94 4.12 3.94
C ALA A 132 -12.99 5.21 3.94
N THR A 133 -13.76 5.23 5.02
CA THR A 133 -14.90 6.11 5.20
C THR A 133 -14.43 7.55 5.27
N VAL A 134 -13.40 7.85 6.07
CA VAL A 134 -12.82 9.20 6.15
C VAL A 134 -12.31 9.67 4.79
N TYR A 135 -11.56 8.82 4.08
CA TYR A 135 -11.04 9.15 2.75
C TYR A 135 -12.18 9.39 1.73
N ASN A 136 -13.18 8.51 1.71
CA ASN A 136 -14.32 8.63 0.81
C ASN A 136 -15.18 9.84 1.11
N THR A 137 -15.53 10.09 2.37
CA THR A 137 -16.31 11.27 2.76
C THR A 137 -15.58 12.55 2.35
N TRP A 138 -14.29 12.66 2.69
CA TRP A 138 -13.50 13.84 2.37
C TRP A 138 -13.42 14.12 0.86
N THR A 139 -13.20 13.07 0.06
CA THR A 139 -13.08 13.22 -1.39
C THR A 139 -14.43 13.41 -2.11
N MET A 140 -15.54 12.97 -1.51
CA MET A 140 -16.90 13.22 -2.01
C MET A 140 -17.38 14.64 -1.69
N GLU A 141 -16.99 15.20 -0.55
CA GLU A 141 -17.29 16.59 -0.17
C GLU A 141 -16.61 17.61 -1.10
N HIS A 142 -15.39 17.30 -1.56
CA HIS A 142 -14.63 18.16 -2.45
C HIS A 142 -14.73 17.71 -3.92
N LYS A 143 -15.57 18.39 -4.72
CA LYS A 143 -15.79 18.08 -6.15
C LYS A 143 -14.49 18.00 -6.97
N SER A 144 -13.49 18.82 -6.67
CA SER A 144 -12.17 18.77 -7.33
C SER A 144 -11.45 17.45 -7.08
N LEU A 145 -11.48 16.93 -5.85
CA LEU A 145 -10.90 15.63 -5.52
C LEU A 145 -11.67 14.50 -6.20
N LEU A 146 -13.00 14.58 -6.26
CA LEU A 146 -13.81 13.59 -6.99
C LEU A 146 -13.43 13.51 -8.47
N VAL A 147 -13.27 14.66 -9.13
CA VAL A 147 -12.82 14.71 -10.53
C VAL A 147 -11.44 14.06 -10.68
N ILE A 148 -10.50 14.37 -9.79
CA ILE A 148 -9.17 13.74 -9.77
C ILE A 148 -9.28 12.22 -9.59
N ARG A 149 -10.16 11.72 -8.70
CA ARG A 149 -10.38 10.27 -8.50
C ARG A 149 -10.90 9.59 -9.76
N VAL A 150 -11.87 10.19 -10.44
CA VAL A 150 -12.41 9.64 -11.69
C VAL A 150 -11.34 9.63 -12.78
N PHE A 151 -10.57 10.71 -12.94
CA PHE A 151 -9.48 10.74 -13.91
C PHE A 151 -8.40 9.69 -13.60
N ALA A 152 -8.03 9.53 -12.32
CA ALA A 152 -7.11 8.48 -11.91
C ALA A 152 -7.64 7.09 -12.26
N ALA A 153 -8.93 6.81 -12.03
CA ALA A 153 -9.54 5.54 -12.39
C ALA A 153 -9.47 5.26 -13.90
N VAL A 154 -9.77 6.27 -14.73
CA VAL A 154 -9.73 6.15 -16.20
C VAL A 154 -8.30 5.90 -16.68
N ILE A 155 -7.31 6.64 -16.15
CA ILE A 155 -5.89 6.46 -16.51
C ILE A 155 -5.40 5.07 -16.06
N GLY A 156 -5.70 4.68 -14.82
CA GLY A 156 -5.31 3.37 -14.28
C GLY A 156 -5.89 2.21 -15.09
N LEU A 157 -7.17 2.29 -15.44
CA LEU A 157 -7.85 1.29 -16.27
C LEU A 157 -7.27 1.24 -17.68
N TYR A 158 -6.97 2.39 -18.29
CA TYR A 158 -6.34 2.49 -19.60
C TYR A 158 -4.98 1.80 -19.61
N VAL A 159 -4.09 2.16 -18.67
CA VAL A 159 -2.75 1.56 -18.58
C VAL A 159 -2.83 0.08 -18.25
N ALA A 160 -3.69 -0.33 -17.32
CA ALA A 160 -3.87 -1.75 -16.99
C ALA A 160 -4.38 -2.55 -18.20
N THR A 161 -5.41 -2.06 -18.89
CA THR A 161 -5.94 -2.71 -20.10
C THR A 161 -4.84 -2.86 -21.14
N ILE A 162 -4.04 -1.81 -21.34
CA ILE A 162 -3.00 -1.89 -22.36
C ILE A 162 -1.84 -2.80 -21.96
N GLN A 163 -1.39 -2.72 -20.71
CA GLN A 163 -0.33 -3.58 -20.19
C GLN A 163 -0.73 -5.06 -20.24
N PHE A 164 -1.93 -5.40 -19.78
CA PHE A 164 -2.37 -6.81 -19.66
C PHE A 164 -2.83 -7.42 -21.00
N TYR A 165 -3.46 -6.65 -21.90
CA TYR A 165 -3.98 -7.19 -23.16
C TYR A 165 -3.05 -7.02 -24.35
N PHE A 166 -2.27 -5.93 -24.39
CA PHE A 166 -1.41 -5.61 -25.53
C PHE A 166 0.09 -5.69 -25.22
N GLY A 167 0.47 -5.92 -23.96
CA GLY A 167 1.85 -6.24 -23.57
C GLY A 167 2.83 -5.11 -23.84
N TRP A 168 2.46 -3.87 -23.48
CA TRP A 168 3.41 -2.75 -23.50
C TRP A 168 4.70 -3.02 -22.74
#